data_AF-A0A923RLJ3-F1
#
_entry.id   AF-A0A923RLJ3-F1
#
_cell.length_a   1.000
_cell.length_b   1.000
_cell.length_c   1.000
_cell.angle_alpha   90.00
_cell.angle_beta   90.00
_cell.angle_gamma   90.00
#
_symmetry.space_group_name_H-M   'P 1'
#
loop_
_entity.id
_entity.type
_entity.pdbx_description
1 polymer ?
#
loop_
_entity_poly.entity_id
_entity_poly.type
_entity_poly.pdbx_seq_one_letter_code
_entity_poly.pdbx_strand_id
1 'polypeptide(L)'
;MDAIVYDKEKKHLQVIELKYKLPIESTSDLINLDAMLNKAYNQIKIAEEMVEENKTFILEEYFGESFKGIIPDFVDYFVITNYSVGTGRNCILPSPIILESHYLSMMKLNNGMYNVHYALSDNGKGYIQHVEKRYARYLLSGYKIMVPEYLFKINAPRL
;
A
#
# COMPACT_ATOMS: atom_id res chain seq x y z
N MET A 1 7.79 15.82 0.30
CA MET A 1 6.72 15.61 -0.69
C MET A 1 7.35 15.61 -2.05
N ASP A 2 7.37 14.44 -2.68
CA ASP A 2 7.97 14.29 -4.00
C ASP A 2 6.91 14.39 -5.10
N ALA A 3 5.69 13.92 -4.85
CA ALA A 3 4.57 14.06 -5.76
C ALA A 3 3.24 14.18 -5.02
N ILE A 4 2.29 14.89 -5.64
CA ILE A 4 0.93 15.05 -5.16
C ILE A 4 -0.04 14.78 -6.31
N VAL A 5 -1.09 14.00 -6.04
CA VAL A 5 -2.16 13.69 -7.02
C VAL A 5 -3.50 14.06 -6.41
N TYR A 6 -4.32 14.81 -7.14
CA TYR A 6 -5.61 15.28 -6.66
C TYR A 6 -6.74 14.90 -7.63
N ASP A 7 -7.77 14.23 -7.11
CA ASP A 7 -9.04 13.99 -7.80
C ASP A 7 -10.04 15.06 -7.36
N LYS A 8 -10.37 15.96 -8.29
CA LYS A 8 -11.30 17.07 -8.08
C LYS A 8 -12.74 16.62 -7.88
N GLU A 9 -13.16 15.51 -8.50
CA GLU A 9 -14.55 15.03 -8.38
C GLU A 9 -14.79 14.43 -7.00
N LYS A 10 -13.82 13.67 -6.50
CA LYS A 10 -13.90 13.01 -5.18
C LYS A 10 -13.26 13.80 -4.04
N LYS A 11 -12.63 14.93 -4.34
CA LYS A 11 -11.84 15.75 -3.41
C LYS A 11 -10.81 14.93 -2.63
N HIS A 12 -10.21 13.95 -3.30
CA HIS A 12 -9.25 13.04 -2.69
C HIS A 12 -7.84 13.48 -3.08
N LEU A 13 -6.97 13.67 -2.08
CA LEU A 13 -5.56 13.99 -2.23
C LEU A 13 -4.70 12.77 -1.92
N GLN A 14 -3.71 12.51 -2.76
CA GLN A 14 -2.64 11.55 -2.48
C GLN A 14 -1.32 12.30 -2.37
N VAL A 15 -0.62 12.09 -1.27
CA VAL A 15 0.70 12.62 -0.99
C VAL A 15 1.69 11.48 -1.08
N ILE A 16 2.61 11.58 -2.03
CA ILE A 16 3.49 10.51 -2.43
C ILE A 16 4.94 10.91 -2.12
N GLU A 17 5.61 10.10 -1.32
CA GLU A 17 7.05 10.15 -1.13
C GLU A 17 7.70 9.08 -2.01
N LEU A 18 8.66 9.46 -2.84
CA LEU A 18 9.34 8.56 -3.77
C LEU A 18 10.62 8.04 -3.13
N LYS A 19 10.68 6.73 -2.88
CA LYS A 19 11.90 6.05 -2.42
C LYS A 19 12.36 5.05 -3.46
N TYR A 20 13.14 5.55 -4.41
CA TYR A 20 13.99 4.71 -5.24
C TYR A 20 15.18 4.24 -4.41
N LYS A 21 15.35 2.94 -4.20
CA LYS A 21 16.68 2.43 -3.82
C LYS A 21 17.04 1.17 -4.59
N LEU A 22 18.23 1.30 -5.17
CA LEU A 22 19.10 0.39 -5.88
C LEU A 22 19.03 -1.08 -5.42
N PRO A 23 19.30 -2.03 -6.33
CA PRO A 23 19.13 -3.46 -6.09
C PRO A 23 19.88 -3.91 -4.84
N ILE A 24 19.19 -4.70 -4.02
CA ILE A 24 19.74 -5.36 -2.83
C ILE A 24 20.62 -6.50 -3.33
N GLU A 25 21.89 -6.22 -3.64
CA GLU A 25 22.85 -7.23 -4.08
C GLU A 25 23.63 -7.83 -2.90
N SER A 26 23.58 -7.22 -1.71
CA SER A 26 24.38 -7.63 -0.55
C SER A 26 23.58 -7.89 0.73
N THR A 27 24.12 -8.72 1.63
CA THR A 27 23.59 -8.94 2.99
C THR A 27 23.61 -7.67 3.85
N SER A 28 24.53 -6.74 3.58
CA SER A 28 24.55 -5.40 4.19
C SER A 28 23.33 -4.56 3.81
N ASP A 29 22.79 -4.72 2.60
CA ASP A 29 21.61 -3.98 2.16
C ASP A 29 20.33 -4.46 2.87
N LEU A 30 20.27 -5.74 3.24
CA LEU A 30 19.19 -6.27 4.09
C LEU A 30 19.22 -5.65 5.49
N ILE A 31 20.40 -5.44 6.08
CA ILE A 31 20.53 -4.79 7.39
C ILE A 31 20.11 -3.30 7.30
N ASN A 32 20.37 -2.65 6.17
CA ASN A 32 19.99 -1.27 5.93
C ASN A 32 18.49 -1.07 5.62
N LEU A 33 17.76 -2.15 5.31
CA LEU A 33 16.35 -2.10 4.95
C LEU A 33 15.48 -1.56 6.09
N ASP A 34 15.70 -2.00 7.33
CA ASP A 34 14.96 -1.49 8.49
C ASP A 34 15.21 0.02 8.72
N ALA A 35 16.45 0.48 8.53
CA ALA A 35 16.79 1.90 8.64
C ALA A 35 16.11 2.73 7.53
N MET A 36 15.96 2.16 6.33
CA MET A 36 15.25 2.80 5.23
C MET A 36 13.75 2.85 5.47
N LEU A 37 13.14 1.80 6.01
CA LEU A 37 11.73 1.78 6.37
C LEU A 37 11.43 2.83 7.45
N ASN A 38 12.26 2.91 8.48
CA ASN A 38 12.12 3.93 9.52
C ASN A 38 12.22 5.35 8.95
N LYS A 39 13.13 5.59 8.00
CA LYS A 39 13.22 6.88 7.29
C LYS A 39 11.95 7.17 6.49
N ALA A 40 11.41 6.17 5.78
CA ALA A 40 10.18 6.30 5.01
C ALA A 40 8.99 6.64 5.92
N TYR A 41 8.83 5.95 7.05
CA TYR A 41 7.78 6.24 8.03
C TYR A 41 7.91 7.63 8.65
N ASN A 42 9.13 8.06 8.96
CA ASN A 42 9.35 9.41 9.50
C ASN A 42 9.02 10.49 8.47
N GLN A 43 9.31 10.26 7.18
CA GLN A 43 8.94 11.20 6.13
C GLN A 43 7.42 11.29 5.93
N ILE A 44 6.71 10.17 6.03
CA ILE A 44 5.24 10.18 6.00
C ILE A 44 4.69 11.07 7.12
N LYS A 45 5.20 10.93 8.35
CA LYS A 45 4.79 11.79 9.47
C LYS A 45 5.06 13.27 9.22
N ILE A 46 6.22 13.61 8.68
CA ILE A 46 6.55 14.99 8.31
C ILE A 46 5.60 15.51 7.23
N ALA A 47 5.26 14.67 6.25
CA ALA A 47 4.30 15.02 5.21
C ALA A 47 2.89 15.24 5.75
N GLU A 48 2.44 14.40 6.69
CA GLU A 48 1.17 14.55 7.41
C GLU A 48 1.11 15.88 8.15
N GLU A 49 2.14 16.21 8.94
CA GLU A 49 2.22 17.48 9.67
C GLU A 49 2.19 18.68 8.71
N MET A 50 2.97 18.63 7.63
CA MET A 50 3.02 19.71 6.63
C MET A 50 1.69 19.93 5.92
N VAL A 51 0.96 18.87 5.53
CA VAL A 51 -0.35 19.03 4.89
C VAL A 51 -1.37 19.55 5.90
N GLU A 52 -1.33 19.09 7.15
CA GLU A 52 -2.32 19.54 8.14
C GLU A 52 -2.13 21.01 8.50
N GLU A 53 -0.88 21.49 8.60
CA GLU A 53 -0.57 22.91 8.80
C GLU A 53 -0.99 23.79 7.61
N ASN A 54 -0.88 23.27 6.38
CA ASN A 54 -1.11 24.03 5.14
C ASN A 54 -2.34 23.59 4.35
N LYS A 55 -3.32 22.94 5.00
CA LYS A 55 -4.43 22.22 4.36
C LYS A 55 -5.26 23.06 3.39
N THR A 56 -5.36 24.37 3.66
CA THR A 56 -6.10 25.34 2.83
C THR A 56 -5.32 25.84 1.62
N PHE A 57 -3.99 25.74 1.64
CA PHE A 57 -3.09 26.31 0.64
C PHE A 57 -2.33 25.25 -0.16
N ILE A 58 -2.26 24.01 0.31
CA ILE A 58 -1.51 22.92 -0.32
C ILE A 58 -1.92 22.71 -1.80
N LEU A 59 -3.21 22.81 -2.14
CA LEU A 59 -3.64 22.65 -3.53
C LEU A 59 -3.34 23.90 -4.37
N GLU A 60 -3.42 25.10 -3.78
CA GLU A 60 -3.07 26.35 -4.43
C GLU A 60 -1.57 26.40 -4.76
N GLU A 61 -0.72 25.95 -3.84
CA GLU A 61 0.73 25.92 -4.01
C GLU A 61 1.15 24.98 -5.15
N TYR A 62 0.55 23.79 -5.24
CA TYR A 62 0.97 22.76 -6.20
C TYR A 62 0.23 22.81 -7.55
N PHE A 63 -1.03 23.27 -7.58
CA PHE A 63 -1.86 23.30 -8.79
C PHE A 63 -2.25 24.72 -9.23
N GLY A 64 -1.86 25.75 -8.48
CA GLY A 64 -2.07 27.16 -8.79
C GLY A 64 -3.39 27.74 -8.28
N GLU A 65 -3.61 29.04 -8.57
CA GLU A 65 -4.71 29.84 -8.02
C GLU A 65 -6.12 29.27 -8.26
N SER A 66 -6.30 28.45 -9.31
CA SER A 66 -7.58 27.79 -9.59
C SER A 66 -8.06 26.82 -8.50
N PHE A 67 -7.16 26.42 -7.59
CA PHE A 67 -7.44 25.56 -6.44
C PHE A 67 -7.45 26.31 -5.10
N LYS A 68 -7.44 27.65 -5.14
CA LYS A 68 -7.47 28.49 -3.94
C LYS A 68 -8.69 28.20 -3.08
N GLY A 69 -8.45 27.93 -1.79
CA GLY A 69 -9.50 27.66 -0.80
C GLY A 69 -10.20 26.31 -0.95
N ILE A 70 -9.72 25.43 -1.85
CA ILE A 70 -10.20 24.05 -1.94
C ILE A 70 -9.49 23.22 -0.87
N ILE A 71 -10.28 22.55 -0.03
CA ILE A 71 -9.79 21.65 1.00
C ILE A 71 -10.14 20.21 0.59
N PRO A 72 -9.17 19.28 0.56
CA PRO A 72 -9.46 17.88 0.29
C PRO A 72 -10.22 17.23 1.45
N ASP A 73 -11.18 16.35 1.12
CA ASP A 73 -11.98 15.61 2.11
C ASP A 73 -11.21 14.39 2.64
N PHE A 74 -10.41 13.76 1.78
CA PHE A 74 -9.57 12.61 2.11
C PHE A 74 -8.13 12.86 1.69
N VAL A 75 -7.18 12.43 2.53
CA VAL A 75 -5.74 12.50 2.22
C VAL A 75 -5.08 11.17 2.54
N ASP A 76 -4.48 10.56 1.52
CA ASP A 76 -3.66 9.36 1.64
C ASP A 76 -2.19 9.74 1.63
N TYR A 77 -1.42 9.23 2.59
CA TYR A 77 0.03 9.41 2.67
C TYR A 77 0.72 8.07 2.51
N PHE A 78 1.60 7.96 1.50
CA PHE A 78 2.30 6.71 1.26
C PHE A 78 3.60 6.89 0.51
N VAL A 79 4.41 5.83 0.56
CA VAL A 79 5.71 5.76 -0.11
C VAL A 79 5.62 4.78 -1.26
N ILE A 80 6.14 5.18 -2.43
CA ILE A 80 6.29 4.28 -3.58
C ILE A 80 7.72 3.74 -3.62
N THR A 81 7.84 2.41 -3.77
CA THR A 81 9.12 1.72 -3.98
C THR A 81 9.10 0.91 -5.27
N ASN A 82 10.25 0.78 -5.93
CA ASN A 82 10.41 -0.05 -7.13
C ASN A 82 10.78 -1.51 -6.83
N TYR A 83 11.06 -1.84 -5.56
CA TYR A 83 11.44 -3.17 -5.12
C TYR A 83 10.54 -3.67 -3.99
N SER A 84 10.23 -4.97 -4.04
CA SER A 84 9.46 -5.68 -3.02
C SER A 84 10.20 -5.68 -1.69
N VAL A 85 9.71 -4.87 -0.76
CA VAL A 85 10.19 -4.89 0.62
C VAL A 85 9.55 -6.09 1.31
N GLY A 86 10.34 -7.12 1.61
CA GLY A 86 9.90 -8.20 2.49
C GLY A 86 9.53 -7.63 3.86
N THR A 87 8.49 -8.18 4.50
CA THR A 87 8.06 -7.75 5.84
C THR A 87 9.19 -8.00 6.84
N GLY A 88 10.03 -6.99 7.06
CA GLY A 88 11.04 -6.98 8.11
C GLY A 88 10.38 -7.01 9.50
N ARG A 89 11.19 -7.09 10.56
CA ARG A 89 10.67 -7.16 11.94
C ARG A 89 9.92 -5.89 12.36
N ASN A 90 10.17 -4.76 11.70
CA ASN A 90 9.63 -3.43 12.04
C ASN A 90 8.59 -2.92 11.03
N CYS A 91 7.84 -3.81 10.37
CA CYS A 91 6.77 -3.38 9.47
C CYS A 91 5.56 -2.86 10.27
N ILE A 92 5.09 -1.65 9.96
CA ILE A 92 3.83 -1.12 10.49
C ILE A 92 2.70 -1.65 9.60
N LEU A 93 1.63 -2.18 10.20
CA LEU A 93 0.43 -2.59 9.50
C LEU A 93 -0.75 -1.67 9.90
N PRO A 94 -1.56 -1.20 8.95
CA PRO A 94 -1.41 -1.44 7.51
C PRO A 94 -0.23 -0.66 6.94
N SER A 95 0.51 -1.26 6.00
CA SER A 95 1.77 -0.69 5.53
C SER A 95 1.51 0.51 4.61
N PRO A 96 2.08 1.69 4.87
CA PRO A 96 1.95 2.85 3.98
C PRO A 96 2.91 2.78 2.78
N ILE A 97 3.40 1.59 2.43
CA ILE A 97 4.33 1.38 1.32
C ILE A 97 3.59 0.64 0.20
N ILE A 98 3.79 1.09 -1.03
CA ILE A 98 3.22 0.49 -2.24
C ILE A 98 4.32 0.30 -3.28
N LEU A 99 4.27 -0.82 -4.00
CA LEU A 99 5.13 -1.03 -5.15
C LEU A 99 4.69 -0.18 -6.32
N GLU A 100 5.63 0.43 -7.03
CA GLU A 100 5.38 1.26 -8.21
C GLU A 100 4.49 0.52 -9.24
N SER A 101 4.83 -0.73 -9.54
CA SER A 101 4.06 -1.57 -10.46
C SER A 101 2.62 -1.80 -9.99
N HIS A 102 2.39 -1.93 -8.68
CA HIS A 102 1.06 -2.11 -8.10
C HIS A 102 0.28 -0.80 -8.05
N TYR A 103 0.95 0.31 -7.73
CA TYR A 103 0.34 1.64 -7.81
C TYR A 103 -0.14 1.93 -9.23
N LEU A 104 0.71 1.71 -10.23
CA LEU A 104 0.36 1.90 -11.64
C LEU A 104 -0.77 0.99 -12.09
N SER A 105 -0.83 -0.27 -11.63
CA SER A 105 -1.91 -1.18 -11.99
C SER A 105 -3.24 -0.74 -11.38
N MET A 106 -3.25 -0.26 -10.13
CA MET A 106 -4.46 0.27 -9.48
C MET A 106 -4.94 1.55 -10.15
N MET A 107 -4.03 2.47 -10.46
CA MET A 107 -4.37 3.76 -11.09
C MET A 107 -4.90 3.64 -12.52
N LYS A 108 -4.60 2.53 -13.22
CA LYS A 108 -5.16 2.21 -14.55
C LYS A 108 -6.61 1.74 -14.50
N LEU A 109 -7.10 1.28 -13.33
CA LEU A 109 -8.47 0.83 -13.17
C LEU A 109 -9.42 2.02 -12.97
N ASN A 110 -10.70 1.80 -13.26
CA ASN A 110 -11.75 2.73 -12.83
C ASN A 110 -11.69 2.88 -11.31
N ASN A 111 -11.79 4.12 -10.82
CA ASN A 111 -11.63 4.45 -9.39
C ASN A 111 -10.23 4.18 -8.81
N GLY A 112 -9.17 4.38 -9.58
CA GLY A 112 -7.79 4.11 -9.16
C GLY A 112 -7.40 4.61 -7.76
N MET A 113 -7.72 5.87 -7.42
CA MET A 113 -7.38 6.41 -6.10
C MET A 113 -8.12 5.71 -4.95
N TYR A 114 -9.34 5.23 -5.17
CA TYR A 114 -10.06 4.44 -4.17
C TYR A 114 -9.41 3.07 -3.97
N ASN A 115 -8.93 2.44 -5.05
CA ASN A 115 -8.23 1.15 -4.96
C ASN A 115 -6.92 1.30 -4.20
N VAL A 116 -6.21 2.42 -4.39
CA VAL A 116 -5.00 2.76 -3.64
C VAL A 116 -5.31 2.96 -2.15
N HIS A 117 -6.35 3.73 -1.82
CA HIS A 117 -6.82 3.91 -0.45
C HIS A 117 -7.16 2.58 0.22
N TYR A 118 -7.96 1.75 -0.48
CA TYR A 118 -8.34 0.43 0.00
C TYR A 118 -7.10 -0.42 0.29
N ALA A 119 -6.15 -0.46 -0.65
CA ALA A 119 -4.89 -1.15 -0.44
C ALA A 119 -4.19 -0.62 0.81
N LEU A 120 -4.02 0.70 0.96
CA LEU A 120 -3.39 1.34 2.12
C LEU A 120 -4.07 1.05 3.46
N SER A 121 -5.38 0.83 3.46
CA SER A 121 -6.14 0.47 4.66
C SER A 121 -6.09 -1.03 5.01
N ASP A 122 -5.63 -1.88 4.08
CA ASP A 122 -5.64 -3.33 4.25
C ASP A 122 -4.46 -3.81 5.09
N ASN A 123 -4.76 -4.41 6.24
CA ASN A 123 -3.78 -5.08 7.10
C ASN A 123 -3.23 -6.37 6.45
N GLY A 124 -3.90 -6.88 5.42
CA GLY A 124 -3.55 -8.09 4.68
C GLY A 124 -2.55 -7.89 3.55
N LYS A 125 -1.94 -6.71 3.39
CA LYS A 125 -0.87 -6.47 2.40
C LYS A 125 0.25 -7.53 2.53
N GLY A 126 0.27 -8.50 1.62
CA GLY A 126 1.25 -9.59 1.58
C GLY A 126 0.75 -10.96 2.04
N TYR A 127 -0.48 -11.06 2.54
CA TYR A 127 -1.13 -12.36 2.80
C TYR A 127 -2.19 -12.65 1.75
N ILE A 128 -2.05 -13.80 1.09
CA ILE A 128 -3.12 -14.35 0.27
C ILE A 128 -4.35 -14.54 1.16
N GLN A 129 -5.46 -14.00 0.66
CA GLN A 129 -6.85 -14.14 1.09
C GLN A 129 -7.14 -15.46 1.83
N HIS A 130 -7.97 -15.36 2.88
CA HIS A 130 -8.57 -16.46 3.66
C HIS A 130 -8.19 -17.89 3.23
N VAL A 131 -7.26 -18.49 3.96
CA VAL A 131 -6.98 -19.93 3.85
C VAL A 131 -8.15 -20.71 4.42
N GLU A 132 -9.11 -21.10 3.58
CA GLU A 132 -10.12 -22.09 3.96
C GLU A 132 -9.43 -23.46 4.07
N LYS A 133 -9.27 -23.96 5.31
CA LYS A 133 -8.82 -25.33 5.55
C LYS A 133 -9.89 -26.30 5.03
N ARG A 134 -9.64 -26.95 3.90
CA ARG A 134 -10.45 -28.08 3.42
C ARG A 134 -9.74 -29.38 3.77
N TYR A 135 -10.49 -30.43 4.04
CA TYR A 135 -9.95 -31.76 4.30
C TYR A 135 -10.52 -32.72 3.28
N ALA A 136 -9.67 -33.47 2.59
CA ALA A 136 -10.09 -34.63 1.83
C ALA A 136 -10.23 -35.83 2.78
N ARG A 137 -11.32 -36.59 2.59
CA ARG A 137 -11.60 -37.78 3.40
C ARG A 137 -11.34 -39.02 2.56
N TYR A 138 -10.39 -39.85 3.01
CA TYR A 138 -10.10 -41.14 2.40
C TYR A 138 -10.54 -42.26 3.33
N LEU A 139 -11.10 -43.33 2.76
CA LEU A 139 -11.43 -44.55 3.47
C LEU A 139 -10.47 -45.65 3.04
N LEU A 140 -9.62 -46.12 3.94
CA LEU A 140 -8.63 -47.16 3.68
C LEU A 140 -8.76 -48.26 4.74
N SER A 141 -9.12 -49.47 4.30
CA SER A 141 -9.26 -50.65 5.16
C SER A 141 -10.08 -50.41 6.43
N GLY A 142 -11.22 -49.69 6.30
CA GLY A 142 -12.12 -49.37 7.41
C GLY A 142 -11.73 -48.13 8.24
N TYR A 143 -10.52 -47.59 8.03
CA TYR A 143 -10.07 -46.37 8.71
C TYR A 143 -10.42 -45.12 7.90
N LYS A 144 -10.88 -44.08 8.60
CA LYS A 144 -11.18 -42.75 8.04
C LYS A 144 -9.96 -41.84 8.22
N ILE A 145 -9.28 -41.54 7.13
CA ILE A 145 -8.12 -40.64 7.12
C ILE A 145 -8.59 -39.27 6.60
N MET A 146 -8.29 -38.21 7.35
CA MET A 146 -8.51 -36.82 6.91
C MET A 146 -7.17 -36.20 6.56
N VAL A 147 -7.01 -35.79 5.30
CA VAL A 147 -5.79 -35.13 4.83
C VAL A 147 -6.12 -33.66 4.57
N PRO A 148 -5.37 -32.70 5.13
CA PRO A 148 -5.58 -31.29 4.85
C PRO A 148 -5.24 -31.01 3.38
N GLU A 149 -6.21 -30.48 2.64
CA GLU A 149 -6.01 -29.89 1.32
C GLU A 149 -5.96 -28.38 1.46
N TYR A 150 -4.77 -27.81 1.27
CA TYR A 150 -4.61 -26.36 1.16
C TYR A 150 -4.95 -25.96 -0.27
N LEU A 151 -6.17 -25.50 -0.49
CA LEU A 151 -6.60 -24.99 -1.79
C LEU A 151 -6.45 -23.47 -1.78
N PHE A 152 -5.45 -22.95 -2.49
CA PHE A 152 -5.31 -21.52 -2.72
C PHE A 152 -6.42 -21.08 -3.67
N LYS A 153 -7.52 -20.52 -3.14
CA LYS A 153 -8.47 -19.80 -3.97
C LYS A 153 -7.96 -18.37 -4.14
N ILE A 154 -7.51 -18.04 -5.34
CA ILE A 154 -7.42 -16.65 -5.76
C ILE A 154 -8.86 -16.23 -6.06
N ASN A 155 -9.50 -15.47 -5.17
CA ASN A 155 -10.78 -14.87 -5.52
C ASN A 155 -10.46 -13.77 -6.53
N ALA A 156 -10.76 -14.05 -7.80
CA ALA A 156 -10.81 -13.01 -8.80
C ALA A 156 -11.82 -11.94 -8.32
N PRO A 157 -11.48 -10.65 -8.40
CA PRO A 157 -12.44 -9.60 -8.08
C PRO A 157 -13.67 -9.79 -8.97
N ARG A 158 -14.85 -9.82 -8.36
CA ARG A 158 -16.12 -9.86 -9.09
C ARG A 158 -16.22 -8.58 -9.91
N LEU A 159 -16.24 -8.73 -11.23
CA LEU A 159 -16.57 -7.69 -12.21
C LEU A 159 -18.00 -7.19 -11.99
#